data_AF-A0A1J4JV85-F1
#
_entry.id   AF-A0A1J4JV85-F1
#
_cell.length_a   1.000
_cell.length_b   1.000
_cell.length_c   1.000
_cell.angle_alpha   90.00
_cell.angle_beta   90.00
_cell.angle_gamma   90.00
#
_symmetry.space_group_name_H-M   'P 1'
#
loop_
_entity.id
_entity.type
_entity.pdbx_description
1 polymer ?
#
loop_
_entity_poly.entity_id
_entity_poly.type
_entity_poly.pdbx_seq_one_letter_code
_entity_poly.pdbx_strand_id
1 'polypeptide(L)'
;MNFVRSNIVQIEQPPVQQTSNQPMNYNNANQFQNFNNPNNNFNNNLQRFHITSDIPINIAQEAPEVNPAIPIAFEAPIVAPIPSNDNQEEQNNDNVQGLPDDLKAIISHRSTRNEKSRFPHKLFSLLQWAGFDEHRSRIAGCGWVNNDEFFLDKNVLCENMEIKKNTLNVNLKSLGFVQVRNHDKSRSYYRNDSFKKESTEEDFEKIRKTTNVDLFIYRAIHMPLLEDIELYGMDMEEIRLFKKEVIKKWESLVGKVVFAIGFIDFMKLLKANLQNHIFSDLAIIKQTLYPRNIGIIDIFDFAVFLARFGPFENVQLKLYQYQTILNELRPDLFASGSPSVISFFGPNFHNCFSFRHPHSGEYHCYNLPLKNLNEEFLVDEDGLRFPNWQKVIQMNPFLVHMRM
;
A
#
# COMPACT_ATOMS: atom_id res chain seq x y z
N MET A 1 15.65 89.98 -23.06
CA MET A 1 14.37 90.21 -22.37
C MET A 1 13.24 89.92 -23.33
N ASN A 2 12.57 88.77 -23.15
CA ASN A 2 11.24 88.46 -23.65
C ASN A 2 10.75 87.23 -22.86
N PHE A 3 9.72 87.45 -22.04
CA PHE A 3 9.03 86.46 -21.21
C PHE A 3 7.76 86.03 -21.94
N VAL A 4 7.53 84.73 -22.17
CA VAL A 4 6.18 84.20 -22.42
C VAL A 4 6.03 82.75 -21.93
N ARG A 5 5.22 82.63 -20.85
CA ARG A 5 4.18 81.65 -20.48
C ARG A 5 4.48 80.15 -20.37
N SER A 6 4.44 79.70 -19.12
CA SER A 6 4.15 78.35 -18.64
C SER A 6 2.63 78.11 -18.62
N ASN A 7 2.18 76.95 -19.10
CA ASN A 7 0.81 76.47 -18.93
C ASN A 7 0.70 75.56 -17.69
N ILE A 8 -0.27 75.87 -16.83
CA ILE A 8 -0.70 75.10 -15.66
C ILE A 8 -1.86 74.20 -16.11
N VAL A 9 -1.78 72.90 -15.81
CA VAL A 9 -2.90 71.96 -15.96
C VAL A 9 -3.43 71.62 -14.56
N GLN A 10 -4.73 71.85 -14.36
CA GLN A 10 -5.49 71.56 -13.16
C GLN A 10 -5.75 70.05 -13.02
N ILE A 11 -5.61 69.54 -11.80
CA ILE A 11 -5.98 68.18 -11.38
C ILE A 11 -7.34 68.28 -10.68
N GLU A 12 -8.36 67.60 -11.21
CA GLU A 12 -9.66 67.43 -10.57
C GLU A 12 -9.62 66.32 -9.51
N GLN A 13 -10.17 66.60 -8.33
CA GLN A 13 -10.38 65.63 -7.24
C GLN A 13 -11.79 65.01 -7.32
N PRO A 14 -11.96 63.72 -7.02
CA PRO A 14 -13.29 63.12 -6.86
C PRO A 14 -13.86 63.30 -5.43
N PRO A 15 -15.19 63.23 -5.27
CA PRO A 15 -15.88 63.66 -4.04
C PRO A 15 -15.89 62.63 -2.91
N VAL A 16 -15.87 63.19 -1.69
CA VAL A 16 -15.97 62.55 -0.38
C VAL A 16 -17.40 62.05 -0.13
N GLN A 17 -17.56 60.79 0.28
CA GLN A 17 -18.82 60.28 0.86
C GLN A 17 -18.63 59.86 2.33
N GLN A 18 -19.63 60.21 3.13
CA GLN A 18 -19.66 60.19 4.59
C GLN A 18 -19.95 58.79 5.14
N THR A 19 -19.27 58.48 6.24
CA THR A 19 -19.44 57.29 7.08
C THR A 19 -20.61 57.44 8.06
N SER A 20 -21.52 56.46 8.12
CA SER A 20 -22.44 56.27 9.24
C SER A 20 -22.17 54.93 9.92
N ASN A 21 -21.87 54.99 11.21
CA ASN A 21 -21.70 53.86 12.13
C ASN A 21 -23.07 53.44 12.67
N GLN A 22 -23.38 52.13 12.70
CA GLN A 22 -24.15 51.47 13.77
C GLN A 22 -23.87 49.94 13.79
N PRO A 23 -24.00 49.26 14.95
CA PRO A 23 -23.31 48.01 15.25
C PRO A 23 -24.13 46.76 14.91
N MET A 24 -23.44 45.72 14.40
CA MET A 24 -24.03 44.40 14.15
C MET A 24 -23.91 43.48 15.38
N ASN A 25 -25.08 43.03 15.81
CA ASN A 25 -25.34 42.10 16.89
C ASN A 25 -25.26 40.65 16.35
N TYR A 26 -24.50 39.78 16.99
CA TYR A 26 -24.48 38.34 16.67
C TYR A 26 -25.62 37.64 17.40
N ASN A 27 -26.50 36.91 16.68
CA ASN A 27 -27.04 35.62 17.14
C ASN A 27 -27.94 34.92 16.10
N ASN A 28 -27.73 33.59 16.05
CA ASN A 28 -28.67 32.50 15.75
C ASN A 28 -29.07 32.12 14.31
N ALA A 29 -28.57 30.94 13.93
CA ALA A 29 -29.28 29.66 13.76
C ALA A 29 -30.31 29.47 12.62
N ASN A 30 -30.09 28.36 11.91
CA ASN A 30 -31.03 27.48 11.21
C ASN A 30 -31.86 28.07 10.06
N GLN A 31 -31.52 27.65 8.83
CA GLN A 31 -32.51 27.06 7.91
C GLN A 31 -31.80 26.41 6.70
N PHE A 32 -31.75 25.08 6.70
CA PHE A 32 -31.60 24.29 5.48
C PHE A 32 -32.98 24.18 4.83
N GLN A 33 -33.11 24.63 3.57
CA GLN A 33 -34.21 24.20 2.71
C GLN A 33 -33.67 23.47 1.48
N ASN A 34 -34.31 22.34 1.24
CA ASN A 34 -34.19 21.43 0.11
C ASN A 34 -34.41 22.13 -1.23
N PHE A 35 -33.59 21.80 -2.22
CA PHE A 35 -34.03 21.79 -3.61
C PHE A 35 -33.56 20.50 -4.30
N ASN A 36 -34.51 19.57 -4.43
CA ASN A 36 -34.52 18.56 -5.47
C ASN A 36 -35.18 19.19 -6.70
N ASN A 37 -34.50 19.18 -7.84
CA ASN A 37 -35.18 19.15 -9.13
C ASN A 37 -34.30 18.49 -10.20
N PRO A 38 -34.71 17.37 -10.82
CA PRO A 38 -33.99 16.75 -11.92
C PRO A 38 -34.65 17.16 -13.23
N ASN A 39 -33.92 17.88 -14.08
CA ASN A 39 -34.09 17.85 -15.53
C ASN A 39 -33.03 18.75 -16.16
N ASN A 40 -32.04 18.14 -16.79
CA ASN A 40 -31.42 18.70 -17.98
C ASN A 40 -30.74 17.60 -18.78
N ASN A 41 -31.36 17.30 -19.92
CA ASN A 41 -30.81 16.53 -21.02
C ASN A 41 -29.55 17.22 -21.54
N PHE A 42 -28.41 16.53 -21.52
CA PHE A 42 -27.26 16.87 -22.34
C PHE A 42 -26.95 15.70 -23.27
N ASN A 43 -27.20 15.93 -24.56
CA ASN A 43 -26.74 15.10 -25.67
C ASN A 43 -25.22 15.23 -25.78
N ASN A 44 -24.50 14.12 -25.68
CA ASN A 44 -23.08 14.02 -26.00
C ASN A 44 -22.89 13.31 -27.35
N ASN A 45 -22.27 14.00 -28.30
CA ASN A 45 -21.66 13.40 -29.48
C ASN A 45 -20.32 12.77 -29.05
N LEU A 46 -20.27 11.44 -28.97
CA LEU A 46 -19.01 10.68 -28.88
C LEU A 46 -18.58 10.24 -30.28
N GLN A 47 -17.48 10.80 -30.77
CA GLN A 47 -16.71 10.22 -31.87
C GLN A 47 -15.94 8.99 -31.35
N ARG A 48 -16.17 7.84 -32.00
CA ARG A 48 -15.42 6.60 -31.80
C ARG A 48 -14.06 6.71 -32.49
N PHE A 49 -12.98 6.48 -31.76
CA PHE A 49 -11.68 6.17 -32.35
C PHE A 49 -11.58 4.65 -32.52
N HIS A 50 -11.44 4.20 -33.77
CA HIS A 50 -11.01 2.85 -34.13
C HIS A 50 -9.49 2.80 -34.08
N ILE A 51 -8.92 1.91 -33.27
CA ILE A 51 -7.50 1.53 -33.34
C ILE A 51 -7.45 0.16 -34.03
N THR A 52 -6.91 0.14 -35.23
CA THR A 52 -6.53 -1.08 -35.96
C THR A 52 -5.14 -1.52 -35.50
N SER A 53 -5.08 -2.70 -34.89
CA SER A 53 -3.86 -3.46 -34.62
C SER A 53 -3.32 -4.05 -35.93
N ASP A 54 -2.01 -3.92 -36.18
CA ASP A 54 -1.22 -4.89 -36.93
C ASP A 54 0.27 -4.59 -36.71
N ILE A 55 1.04 -5.60 -36.27
CA ILE A 55 2.37 -6.02 -36.78
C ILE A 55 3.02 -7.01 -35.78
N PRO A 56 3.79 -8.01 -36.26
CA PRO A 56 3.81 -9.35 -35.69
C PRO A 56 5.07 -9.71 -34.90
N ILE A 57 4.90 -10.84 -34.19
CA ILE A 57 5.85 -11.65 -33.43
C ILE A 57 7.05 -12.06 -34.30
N ASN A 58 8.26 -11.99 -33.72
CA ASN A 58 9.40 -12.76 -34.23
C ASN A 58 10.15 -13.45 -33.09
N ILE A 59 10.31 -14.77 -33.25
CA ILE A 59 10.92 -15.72 -32.34
C ILE A 59 12.37 -15.91 -32.79
N ALA A 60 13.34 -15.89 -31.87
CA ALA A 60 14.64 -16.50 -32.10
C ALA A 60 15.20 -17.08 -30.79
N GLN A 61 15.48 -18.38 -30.86
CA GLN A 61 16.22 -19.19 -29.90
C GLN A 61 17.73 -18.89 -30.01
N GLU A 62 18.47 -19.01 -28.92
CA GLU A 62 19.69 -19.85 -28.84
C GLU A 62 20.31 -19.78 -27.43
N ALA A 63 20.57 -20.96 -26.85
CA ALA A 63 21.52 -21.19 -25.77
C ALA A 63 22.87 -21.63 -26.41
N PRO A 64 24.01 -21.71 -25.68
CA PRO A 64 24.21 -22.81 -24.74
C PRO A 64 25.10 -22.54 -23.50
N GLU A 65 25.05 -23.55 -22.64
CA GLU A 65 25.85 -23.93 -21.47
C GLU A 65 27.36 -23.63 -21.52
N VAL A 66 27.95 -23.28 -20.35
CA VAL A 66 29.25 -23.82 -19.92
C VAL A 66 29.29 -23.95 -18.39
N ASN A 67 29.46 -25.19 -17.92
CA ASN A 67 29.91 -25.57 -16.58
C ASN A 67 31.45 -25.73 -16.63
N PRO A 68 32.18 -25.50 -15.53
CA PRO A 68 32.97 -26.63 -15.04
C PRO A 68 33.05 -26.74 -13.51
N ALA A 69 33.06 -27.99 -13.05
CA ALA A 69 33.56 -28.44 -11.76
C ALA A 69 35.12 -28.40 -11.76
N ILE A 70 35.93 -28.67 -10.73
CA ILE A 70 35.92 -29.45 -9.47
C ILE A 70 37.07 -28.85 -8.57
N PRO A 71 37.73 -29.61 -7.67
CA PRO A 71 37.58 -29.78 -6.21
C PRO A 71 38.62 -28.98 -5.38
N ILE A 72 38.64 -29.14 -4.04
CA ILE A 72 39.83 -29.59 -3.26
C ILE A 72 39.43 -29.80 -1.79
N ALA A 73 39.81 -30.97 -1.29
CA ALA A 73 39.72 -31.41 0.10
C ALA A 73 40.81 -30.76 0.97
N PHE A 74 40.55 -30.58 2.27
CA PHE A 74 41.63 -30.46 3.25
C PHE A 74 41.32 -31.27 4.50
N GLU A 75 42.38 -31.94 4.94
CA GLU A 75 42.48 -32.98 5.94
C GLU A 75 42.31 -32.46 7.37
N ALA A 76 41.87 -33.35 8.25
CA ALA A 76 41.91 -33.21 9.69
C ALA A 76 43.36 -33.27 10.21
N PRO A 77 43.58 -32.84 11.47
CA PRO A 77 44.41 -33.65 12.34
C PRO A 77 43.71 -34.06 13.64
N ILE A 78 43.84 -35.36 13.85
CA ILE A 78 43.77 -36.18 15.05
C ILE A 78 44.49 -35.50 16.24
N VAL A 79 43.82 -35.42 17.40
CA VAL A 79 44.48 -35.34 18.71
C VAL A 79 43.86 -36.38 19.64
N ALA A 80 44.73 -37.24 20.16
CA ALA A 80 44.45 -38.36 21.05
C ALA A 80 44.32 -37.91 22.53
N PRO A 81 43.87 -38.79 23.45
CA PRO A 81 43.26 -38.42 24.73
C PRO A 81 44.24 -38.35 25.90
N ILE A 82 43.91 -37.58 26.93
CA ILE A 82 44.55 -37.61 28.25
C ILE A 82 43.45 -37.85 29.32
N PRO A 83 43.66 -38.77 30.29
CA PRO A 83 42.61 -39.26 31.16
C PRO A 83 42.56 -38.58 32.55
N SER A 84 41.43 -38.86 33.22
CA SER A 84 41.22 -38.98 34.68
C SER A 84 41.35 -37.74 35.56
N ASN A 85 40.24 -37.36 36.20
CA ASN A 85 40.12 -37.60 37.64
C ASN A 85 38.66 -37.57 38.12
N ASP A 86 38.35 -38.59 38.93
CA ASP A 86 37.14 -38.75 39.72
C ASP A 86 36.92 -37.58 40.68
N ASN A 87 35.65 -37.20 40.86
CA ASN A 87 35.07 -37.05 42.19
C ASN A 87 33.54 -37.13 42.08
N GLN A 88 33.01 -38.11 42.79
CA GLN A 88 31.60 -38.37 43.03
C GLN A 88 31.02 -37.25 43.89
N GLU A 89 29.83 -36.77 43.55
CA GLU A 89 28.72 -36.60 44.49
C GLU A 89 27.43 -36.21 43.73
N GLU A 90 26.31 -36.72 44.24
CA GLU A 90 24.91 -36.51 43.83
C GLU A 90 24.41 -37.18 42.54
N GLN A 91 24.10 -38.47 42.68
CA GLN A 91 23.09 -39.14 41.85
C GLN A 91 21.72 -38.50 42.07
N ASN A 92 21.33 -37.58 41.19
CA ASN A 92 19.93 -37.33 40.86
C ASN A 92 19.69 -37.78 39.41
N ASN A 93 18.63 -38.55 39.22
CA ASN A 93 18.21 -39.22 37.97
C ASN A 93 17.89 -38.23 36.83
N ASP A 94 18.90 -37.65 36.18
CA ASP A 94 18.74 -36.87 34.93
C ASP A 94 18.93 -37.72 33.67
N ASN A 95 18.22 -38.84 33.61
CA ASN A 95 18.28 -39.77 32.48
C ASN A 95 17.00 -39.77 31.64
N VAL A 96 16.57 -38.57 31.21
CA VAL A 96 15.58 -38.41 30.14
C VAL A 96 16.05 -37.31 29.17
N GLN A 97 16.99 -37.65 28.29
CA GLN A 97 17.59 -36.73 27.31
C GLN A 97 16.68 -36.45 26.07
N GLY A 98 15.36 -36.53 26.22
CA GLY A 98 14.43 -36.43 25.09
C GLY A 98 13.11 -35.76 25.43
N LEU A 99 12.25 -35.59 24.42
CA LEU A 99 10.88 -35.10 24.61
C LEU A 99 10.12 -36.01 25.60
N PRO A 100 9.31 -35.44 26.51
CA PRO A 100 8.40 -36.20 27.36
C PRO A 100 7.51 -37.14 26.56
N ASP A 101 7.22 -38.33 27.10
CA ASP A 101 6.51 -39.37 26.37
C ASP A 101 5.05 -38.99 26.06
N ASP A 102 4.41 -38.22 26.95
CA ASP A 102 3.08 -37.63 26.73
C ASP A 102 3.10 -36.66 25.54
N LEU A 103 4.14 -35.83 25.44
CA LEU A 103 4.32 -34.90 24.33
C LEU A 103 4.63 -35.63 23.02
N LYS A 104 5.49 -36.66 23.06
CA LYS A 104 5.76 -37.54 21.91
C LYS A 104 4.48 -38.20 21.41
N ALA A 105 3.60 -38.65 22.30
CA ALA A 105 2.31 -39.23 21.93
C ALA A 105 1.42 -38.23 21.20
N ILE A 106 1.39 -36.96 21.63
CA ILE A 106 0.61 -35.90 20.96
C ILE A 106 1.14 -35.59 19.55
N ILE A 107 2.46 -35.40 19.41
CA ILE A 107 3.06 -34.93 18.15
C ILE A 107 3.15 -36.03 17.08
N SER A 108 3.35 -37.29 17.47
CA SER A 108 3.38 -38.44 16.56
C SER A 108 1.97 -38.86 16.11
N HIS A 109 0.93 -38.56 16.90
CA HIS A 109 -0.43 -39.01 16.61
C HIS A 109 -0.92 -38.51 15.25
N ARG A 110 -1.44 -39.40 14.39
CA ARG A 110 -1.94 -39.01 13.06
C ARG A 110 -2.98 -37.90 13.17
N SER A 111 -2.88 -36.86 12.33
CA SER A 111 -3.87 -35.79 12.32
C SER A 111 -5.24 -36.28 11.86
N THR A 112 -6.27 -35.98 12.65
CA THR A 112 -7.67 -36.34 12.40
C THR A 112 -8.57 -35.09 12.37
N ARG A 113 -9.89 -35.29 12.43
CA ARG A 113 -10.85 -34.20 12.59
C ARG A 113 -10.73 -33.50 13.95
N ASN A 114 -10.19 -34.14 14.98
CA ASN A 114 -9.98 -33.53 16.30
C ASN A 114 -8.85 -32.49 16.24
N GLU A 115 -9.11 -31.26 16.71
CA GLU A 115 -8.14 -30.15 16.70
C GLU A 115 -6.84 -30.48 17.46
N LYS A 116 -6.92 -31.22 18.56
CA LYS A 116 -5.73 -31.61 19.37
C LYS A 116 -4.73 -32.47 18.61
N SER A 117 -5.19 -33.17 17.57
CA SER A 117 -4.33 -34.00 16.71
C SER A 117 -3.73 -33.26 15.52
N ARG A 118 -4.08 -31.99 15.32
CA ARG A 118 -3.70 -31.25 14.11
C ARG A 118 -2.40 -30.48 14.27
N PHE A 119 -1.86 -30.04 13.13
CA PHE A 119 -0.56 -29.38 13.07
C PHE A 119 -0.43 -28.14 13.98
N PRO A 120 -1.35 -27.16 13.99
CA PRO A 120 -1.22 -26.00 14.89
C PRO A 120 -1.12 -26.39 16.35
N HIS A 121 -1.98 -27.29 16.82
CA HIS A 121 -1.97 -27.74 18.20
C HIS A 121 -0.69 -28.49 18.54
N LYS A 122 -0.25 -29.43 17.70
CA LYS A 122 1.02 -30.16 17.91
C LYS A 122 2.23 -29.23 18.00
N LEU A 123 2.32 -28.27 17.08
CA LEU A 123 3.38 -27.27 17.08
C LEU A 123 3.30 -26.40 18.34
N PHE A 124 2.10 -26.00 18.74
CA PHE A 124 1.89 -25.23 19.96
C PHE A 124 2.30 -26.00 21.21
N SER A 125 1.97 -27.30 21.32
CA SER A 125 2.39 -28.15 22.44
C SER A 125 3.91 -28.22 22.56
N LEU A 126 4.64 -28.33 21.44
CA LEU A 126 6.10 -28.29 21.43
C LEU A 126 6.64 -26.93 21.89
N LEU A 127 6.08 -25.84 21.35
CA LEU A 127 6.48 -24.47 21.70
C LEU A 127 6.18 -24.13 23.16
N GLN A 128 5.07 -24.65 23.71
CA GLN A 128 4.70 -24.45 25.10
C GLN A 128 5.63 -25.21 26.05
N TRP A 129 6.02 -26.43 25.69
CA TRP A 129 7.01 -27.21 26.45
C TRP A 129 8.41 -26.59 26.41
N ALA A 130 8.85 -26.15 25.23
CA ALA A 130 10.15 -25.50 25.02
C ALA A 130 10.20 -24.12 25.69
N GLY A 131 9.14 -23.33 25.60
CA GLY A 131 9.08 -21.98 26.15
C GLY A 131 10.19 -21.08 25.60
N PHE A 132 10.95 -20.48 26.52
CA PHE A 132 12.18 -19.72 26.23
C PHE A 132 13.44 -20.47 26.67
N ASP A 133 13.32 -21.74 27.06
CA ASP A 133 14.44 -22.56 27.51
C ASP A 133 15.25 -23.05 26.31
N GLU A 134 16.53 -22.68 26.26
CA GLU A 134 17.38 -22.98 25.11
C GLU A 134 17.63 -24.49 24.93
N HIS A 135 17.80 -25.22 26.03
CA HIS A 135 18.05 -26.66 25.99
C HIS A 135 16.84 -27.41 25.47
N ARG A 136 15.65 -27.13 26.01
CA ARG A 136 14.39 -27.71 25.51
C ARG A 136 14.11 -27.32 24.07
N SER A 137 14.43 -26.08 23.69
CA SER A 137 14.23 -25.62 22.31
C SER A 137 15.14 -26.34 21.31
N ARG A 138 16.38 -26.70 21.70
CA ARG A 138 17.28 -27.53 20.89
C ARG A 138 16.72 -28.95 20.72
N ILE A 139 16.15 -29.53 21.77
CA ILE A 139 15.53 -30.87 21.71
C ILE A 139 14.27 -30.86 20.85
N ALA A 140 13.39 -29.88 21.03
CA ALA A 140 12.14 -29.77 20.28
C ALA A 140 12.35 -29.36 18.81
N GLY A 141 13.43 -28.63 18.51
CA GLY A 141 13.64 -27.99 17.22
C GLY A 141 12.80 -26.72 17.04
N CYS A 142 12.30 -26.12 18.12
CA CYS A 142 11.52 -24.88 18.08
C CYS A 142 11.52 -24.16 19.42
N GLY A 143 11.26 -22.86 19.43
CA GLY A 143 11.09 -22.06 20.65
C GLY A 143 10.52 -20.68 20.37
N TRP A 144 9.98 -20.04 21.41
CA TRP A 144 9.49 -18.66 21.30
C TRP A 144 10.66 -17.67 21.29
N VAL A 145 10.58 -16.67 20.42
CA VAL A 145 11.50 -15.52 20.41
C VAL A 145 10.90 -14.39 21.24
N ASN A 146 9.59 -14.18 21.14
CA ASN A 146 8.79 -13.26 21.93
C ASN A 146 7.33 -13.80 21.98
N ASN A 147 6.33 -12.96 22.24
CA ASN A 147 4.94 -13.40 22.35
C ASN A 147 4.26 -13.71 20.99
N ASP A 148 4.76 -13.20 19.87
CA ASP A 148 4.15 -13.30 18.53
C ASP A 148 5.05 -13.95 17.46
N GLU A 149 6.30 -14.25 17.81
CA GLU A 149 7.32 -14.80 16.94
C GLU A 149 7.98 -16.03 17.57
N PHE A 150 8.18 -17.07 16.75
CA PHE A 150 8.89 -18.28 17.14
C PHE A 150 9.88 -18.70 16.05
N PHE A 151 10.87 -19.50 16.42
CA PHE A 151 11.81 -20.09 15.46
C PHE A 151 11.60 -21.59 15.33
N LEU A 152 11.95 -22.13 14.16
CA LEU A 152 11.97 -23.55 13.84
C LEU A 152 13.33 -23.96 13.29
N ASP A 153 13.94 -24.99 13.88
CA ASP A 153 14.88 -25.87 13.21
C ASP A 153 14.09 -26.96 12.49
N LYS A 154 13.93 -26.78 11.18
CA LYS A 154 13.05 -27.64 10.38
C LYS A 154 13.47 -29.10 10.39
N ASN A 155 14.76 -29.40 10.53
CA ASN A 155 15.24 -30.78 10.45
C ASN A 155 14.85 -31.53 11.73
N VAL A 156 15.20 -30.96 12.90
CA VAL A 156 14.86 -31.53 14.21
C VAL A 156 13.34 -31.61 14.41
N LEU A 157 12.61 -30.56 14.01
CA LEU A 157 11.15 -30.58 14.12
C LEU A 157 10.51 -31.68 13.24
N CYS A 158 11.02 -31.87 12.02
CA CYS A 158 10.51 -32.92 11.12
C CYS A 158 10.77 -34.32 11.68
N GLU A 159 11.92 -34.54 12.32
CA GLU A 159 12.24 -35.78 13.02
C GLU A 159 11.27 -36.02 14.19
N ASN A 160 11.08 -35.03 15.06
CA ASN A 160 10.18 -35.13 16.20
C ASN A 160 8.71 -35.35 15.81
N MET A 161 8.25 -34.74 14.71
CA MET A 161 6.86 -34.86 14.25
C MET A 161 6.64 -36.01 13.25
N GLU A 162 7.68 -36.73 12.85
CA GLU A 162 7.65 -37.79 11.84
C GLU A 162 7.04 -37.34 10.49
N ILE A 163 7.36 -36.11 10.05
CA ILE A 163 6.88 -35.55 8.78
C ILE A 163 8.03 -35.16 7.86
N LYS A 164 7.79 -35.20 6.54
CA LYS A 164 8.75 -34.70 5.56
C LYS A 164 8.80 -33.17 5.60
N LYS A 165 9.98 -32.61 5.32
CA LYS A 165 10.20 -31.14 5.22
C LYS A 165 9.24 -30.44 4.25
N ASN A 166 8.90 -31.09 3.13
CA ASN A 166 7.91 -30.56 2.19
C ASN A 166 6.51 -30.46 2.81
N THR A 167 6.10 -31.46 3.58
CA THR A 167 4.83 -31.45 4.31
C THR A 167 4.80 -30.33 5.35
N LEU A 168 5.90 -30.13 6.10
CA LEU A 168 6.03 -29.02 7.04
C LEU A 168 5.87 -27.67 6.33
N ASN A 169 6.57 -27.46 5.21
CA ASN A 169 6.47 -26.21 4.44
C ASN A 169 5.04 -25.96 3.92
N VAL A 170 4.36 -27.00 3.43
CA VAL A 170 2.96 -26.91 2.99
C VAL A 170 2.02 -26.58 4.15
N ASN A 171 2.22 -27.19 5.33
CA ASN A 171 1.43 -26.89 6.52
C ASN A 171 1.61 -25.44 6.97
N LEU A 172 2.86 -24.97 7.09
CA LEU A 172 3.15 -23.58 7.46
C LEU A 172 2.50 -22.60 6.49
N LYS A 173 2.66 -22.82 5.18
CA LYS A 173 2.08 -21.96 4.14
C LYS A 173 0.55 -21.99 4.14
N SER A 174 -0.05 -23.18 4.16
CA SER A 174 -1.52 -23.35 4.06
C SER A 174 -2.26 -22.82 5.28
N LEU A 175 -1.61 -22.82 6.44
CA LEU A 175 -2.15 -22.32 7.70
C LEU A 175 -1.74 -20.87 7.98
N GLY A 176 -1.19 -20.15 7.00
CA GLY A 176 -0.94 -18.70 7.11
C GLY A 176 0.23 -18.31 8.02
N PHE A 177 1.16 -19.22 8.31
CA PHE A 177 2.41 -18.86 8.97
C PHE A 177 3.34 -18.14 7.99
N VAL A 178 3.74 -16.92 8.34
CA VAL A 178 4.60 -16.07 7.52
C VAL A 178 6.01 -16.10 8.08
N GLN A 179 6.99 -16.35 7.21
CA GLN A 179 8.40 -16.26 7.60
C GLN A 179 8.79 -14.78 7.71
N VAL A 180 9.22 -14.34 8.90
CA VAL A 180 9.47 -12.92 9.22
C VAL A 180 10.92 -12.50 9.01
N ARG A 181 11.86 -13.43 9.05
CA ARG A 181 13.29 -13.16 8.88
C ARG A 181 13.93 -14.13 7.90
N ASN A 182 15.02 -13.68 7.28
CA ASN A 182 15.89 -14.56 6.50
C ASN A 182 16.43 -15.68 7.41
N HIS A 183 16.71 -16.82 6.79
CA HIS A 183 17.22 -18.00 7.47
C HIS A 183 18.58 -17.69 8.12
N ASP A 184 18.70 -17.98 9.42
CA ASP A 184 19.95 -17.85 10.17
C ASP A 184 20.41 -19.24 10.62
N LYS A 185 21.53 -19.70 10.08
CA LYS A 185 22.14 -21.03 10.34
C LYS A 185 21.22 -22.21 10.03
N SER A 186 20.50 -22.74 11.03
CA SER A 186 19.50 -23.80 10.88
C SER A 186 18.09 -23.34 11.27
N ARG A 187 17.95 -22.09 11.69
CA ARG A 187 16.71 -21.52 12.25
C ARG A 187 15.98 -20.69 11.21
N SER A 188 14.67 -20.87 11.18
CA SER A 188 13.74 -20.05 10.40
C SER A 188 12.66 -19.48 11.31
N TYR A 189 12.31 -18.22 11.12
CA TYR A 189 11.49 -17.44 12.05
C TYR A 189 10.10 -17.21 11.47
N TYR A 190 9.05 -17.50 12.25
CA TYR A 190 7.66 -17.41 11.80
C TYR A 190 6.78 -16.64 12.77
N ARG A 191 5.72 -16.09 12.20
CA ARG A 191 4.60 -15.45 12.90
C ARG A 191 3.28 -15.89 12.26
N ASN A 192 2.21 -15.92 13.05
CA ASN A 192 0.83 -15.96 12.58
C ASN A 192 -0.05 -15.13 13.53
N ASP A 193 -0.94 -14.31 12.99
CA ASP A 193 -1.70 -13.32 13.78
C ASP A 193 -2.62 -13.95 14.83
N SER A 194 -3.07 -15.19 14.61
CA SER A 194 -3.88 -15.98 15.54
C SER A 194 -3.08 -17.04 16.31
N PHE A 195 -1.75 -17.05 16.20
CA PHE A 195 -0.88 -18.02 16.86
C PHE A 195 0.21 -17.31 17.67
N LYS A 196 -0.04 -17.17 18.96
CA LYS A 196 0.79 -16.47 19.95
C LYS A 196 1.07 -17.38 21.12
N LYS A 197 2.03 -17.00 21.97
CA LYS A 197 2.41 -17.76 23.17
C LYS A 197 1.23 -18.11 24.09
N GLU A 198 0.25 -17.21 24.15
CA GLU A 198 -0.95 -17.27 24.99
C GLU A 198 -2.23 -17.65 24.19
N SER A 199 -2.06 -18.25 23.01
CA SER A 199 -3.17 -18.77 22.21
C SER A 199 -3.90 -19.91 22.91
N THR A 200 -5.21 -19.97 22.65
CA THR A 200 -6.14 -21.00 23.13
C THR A 200 -6.52 -21.98 22.02
N GLU A 201 -7.18 -23.08 22.37
CA GLU A 201 -7.69 -24.04 21.38
C GLU A 201 -8.64 -23.39 20.35
N GLU A 202 -9.44 -22.40 20.77
CA GLU A 202 -10.33 -21.64 19.89
C GLU A 202 -9.56 -20.84 18.81
N ASP A 203 -8.35 -20.37 19.13
CA ASP A 203 -7.53 -19.62 18.18
C ASP A 203 -6.98 -20.52 17.07
N PHE A 204 -6.73 -21.80 17.37
CA PHE A 204 -6.30 -22.77 16.36
C PHE A 204 -7.41 -23.09 15.35
N GLU A 205 -8.67 -23.04 15.76
CA GLU A 205 -9.79 -23.12 14.82
C GLU A 205 -9.84 -21.91 13.88
N LYS A 206 -9.55 -20.71 14.41
CA LYS A 206 -9.53 -19.45 13.63
C LYS A 206 -8.43 -19.48 12.58
N ILE A 207 -7.27 -20.07 12.84
CA ILE A 207 -6.19 -20.24 11.85
C ILE A 207 -6.70 -20.95 10.58
N ARG A 208 -7.63 -21.90 10.73
CA ARG A 208 -8.26 -22.59 9.59
C ARG A 208 -9.44 -21.82 9.01
N LYS A 209 -10.28 -21.17 9.80
CA LYS A 209 -11.41 -20.38 9.26
C LYS A 209 -10.91 -19.14 8.50
N THR A 210 -9.76 -18.61 8.88
CA THR A 210 -9.08 -17.49 8.24
C THR A 210 -8.15 -17.95 7.13
N THR A 211 -8.35 -19.16 6.56
CA THR A 211 -7.48 -19.71 5.51
C THR A 211 -7.31 -18.62 4.45
N ASN A 212 -6.06 -18.24 4.22
CA ASN A 212 -5.61 -17.27 3.22
C ASN A 212 -6.16 -17.55 1.81
N VAL A 213 -6.79 -18.71 1.55
CA VAL A 213 -7.49 -19.04 0.31
C VAL A 213 -8.47 -17.94 -0.08
N ASP A 214 -9.26 -17.44 0.86
CA ASP A 214 -10.18 -16.33 0.60
C ASP A 214 -9.40 -15.08 0.15
N LEU A 215 -8.40 -14.65 0.92
CA LEU A 215 -7.61 -13.45 0.59
C LEU A 215 -6.80 -13.61 -0.72
N PHE A 216 -6.30 -14.82 -1.01
CA PHE A 216 -5.55 -15.11 -2.23
C PHE A 216 -6.47 -15.16 -3.45
N ILE A 217 -7.65 -15.80 -3.32
CA ILE A 217 -8.68 -15.81 -4.37
C ILE A 217 -9.17 -14.38 -4.62
N TYR A 218 -9.45 -13.60 -3.59
CA TYR A 218 -9.94 -12.23 -3.77
C TYR A 218 -8.89 -11.31 -4.42
N ARG A 219 -7.62 -11.42 -4.01
CA ARG A 219 -6.53 -10.70 -4.68
C ARG A 219 -6.34 -11.16 -6.12
N ALA A 220 -6.53 -12.46 -6.39
CA ALA A 220 -6.47 -12.98 -7.74
C ALA A 220 -7.61 -12.47 -8.63
N ILE A 221 -8.78 -12.13 -8.07
CA ILE A 221 -9.90 -11.57 -8.84
C ILE A 221 -9.69 -10.07 -9.13
N HIS A 222 -9.18 -9.30 -8.17
CA HIS A 222 -9.00 -7.85 -8.35
C HIS A 222 -7.77 -7.51 -9.22
N MET A 223 -6.71 -8.31 -9.21
CA MET A 223 -5.49 -8.02 -9.98
C MET A 223 -5.76 -7.85 -11.49
N PRO A 224 -6.54 -8.72 -12.16
CA PRO A 224 -6.95 -8.52 -13.55
C PRO A 224 -7.72 -7.21 -13.79
N LEU A 225 -8.54 -6.77 -12.83
CA LEU A 225 -9.28 -5.50 -12.95
C LEU A 225 -8.38 -4.26 -12.95
N LEU A 226 -7.12 -4.43 -12.54
CA LEU A 226 -6.10 -3.39 -12.52
C LEU A 226 -5.03 -3.61 -13.59
N GLU A 227 -5.24 -4.52 -14.56
CA GLU A 227 -4.27 -4.83 -15.61
C GLU A 227 -3.87 -3.57 -16.38
N ASP A 228 -4.87 -2.80 -16.83
CA ASP A 228 -4.72 -1.59 -17.63
C ASP A 228 -4.13 -0.38 -16.87
N ILE A 229 -3.80 -0.51 -15.59
CA ILE A 229 -3.14 0.57 -14.85
C ILE A 229 -1.68 0.69 -15.31
N GLU A 230 -1.44 1.79 -16.03
CA GLU A 230 -0.13 2.27 -16.46
C GLU A 230 0.32 3.48 -15.63
N LEU A 231 1.56 3.44 -15.12
CA LEU A 231 2.16 4.48 -14.28
C LEU A 231 3.56 4.84 -14.80
N TYR A 232 3.79 6.12 -15.08
CA TYR A 232 5.09 6.60 -15.53
C TYR A 232 6.09 6.67 -14.36
N GLY A 233 7.37 6.46 -14.66
CA GLY A 233 8.48 6.63 -13.70
C GLY A 233 8.56 5.53 -12.63
N MET A 234 7.89 4.40 -12.85
CA MET A 234 7.87 3.24 -11.95
C MET A 234 8.22 1.96 -12.70
N ASP A 235 8.94 1.06 -12.06
CA ASP A 235 9.19 -0.28 -12.61
C ASP A 235 8.01 -1.25 -12.40
N MET A 236 8.08 -2.43 -13.03
CA MET A 236 7.01 -3.43 -12.96
C MET A 236 6.79 -4.00 -11.54
N GLU A 237 7.83 -4.04 -10.69
CA GLU A 237 7.72 -4.50 -9.31
C GLU A 237 7.01 -3.46 -8.45
N GLU A 238 7.35 -2.19 -8.63
CA GLU A 238 6.70 -1.05 -7.99
C GLU A 238 5.23 -0.94 -8.42
N ILE A 239 4.93 -1.07 -9.71
CA ILE A 239 3.55 -1.08 -10.22
C ILE A 239 2.76 -2.24 -9.59
N ARG A 240 3.36 -3.44 -9.47
CA ARG A 240 2.70 -4.58 -8.82
C ARG A 240 2.48 -4.34 -7.33
N LEU A 241 3.43 -3.69 -6.65
CA LEU A 241 3.28 -3.30 -5.25
C LEU A 241 2.14 -2.29 -5.09
N PHE A 242 2.07 -1.26 -5.95
CA PHE A 242 0.99 -0.30 -5.98
C PHE A 242 -0.38 -0.99 -6.13
N LYS A 243 -0.55 -1.88 -7.12
CA LYS A 243 -1.80 -2.63 -7.32
C LYS A 243 -2.20 -3.41 -6.07
N LYS A 244 -1.24 -4.04 -5.37
CA LYS A 244 -1.49 -4.75 -4.10
C LYS A 244 -1.96 -3.81 -2.99
N GLU A 245 -1.35 -2.63 -2.85
CA GLU A 245 -1.75 -1.64 -1.84
C GLU A 245 -3.13 -1.05 -2.13
N VAL A 246 -3.46 -0.79 -3.40
CA VAL A 246 -4.81 -0.38 -3.82
C VAL A 246 -5.85 -1.43 -3.41
N ILE A 247 -5.61 -2.72 -3.71
CA ILE A 247 -6.53 -3.80 -3.36
C ILE A 247 -6.73 -3.88 -1.85
N LYS A 248 -5.64 -3.90 -1.08
CA LYS A 248 -5.72 -3.91 0.40
C LYS A 248 -6.54 -2.74 0.92
N LYS A 249 -6.31 -1.54 0.38
CA LYS A 249 -7.01 -0.34 0.84
C LYS A 249 -8.49 -0.36 0.42
N TRP A 250 -8.80 -0.78 -0.80
CA TRP A 250 -10.15 -0.97 -1.27
C TRP A 250 -10.93 -1.94 -0.37
N GLU A 251 -10.35 -3.10 -0.08
CA GLU A 251 -10.94 -4.10 0.82
C GLU A 251 -11.17 -3.54 2.23
N SER A 252 -10.28 -2.67 2.73
CA SER A 252 -10.44 -2.04 4.04
C SER A 252 -11.56 -0.99 4.08
N LEU A 253 -11.84 -0.32 2.95
CA LEU A 253 -12.84 0.74 2.85
C LEU A 253 -14.22 0.20 2.55
N VAL A 254 -14.31 -0.66 1.53
CA VAL A 254 -15.57 -1.09 0.92
C VAL A 254 -15.98 -2.49 1.38
N GLY A 255 -15.00 -3.29 1.84
CA GLY A 255 -15.19 -4.69 2.20
C GLY A 255 -14.63 -5.66 1.16
N LYS A 256 -14.61 -6.94 1.51
CA LYS A 256 -14.10 -8.01 0.64
C LYS A 256 -15.10 -8.30 -0.48
N VAL A 257 -14.59 -8.63 -1.67
CA VAL A 257 -15.37 -9.12 -2.82
C VAL A 257 -16.38 -8.11 -3.40
N VAL A 258 -16.23 -6.82 -3.11
CA VAL A 258 -17.07 -5.76 -3.70
C VAL A 258 -16.32 -5.16 -4.88
N PHE A 259 -16.82 -5.35 -6.10
CA PHE A 259 -16.16 -4.82 -7.31
C PHE A 259 -16.46 -3.35 -7.55
N ALA A 260 -17.65 -2.91 -7.15
CA ALA A 260 -18.12 -1.55 -7.33
C ALA A 260 -19.15 -1.19 -6.25
N ILE A 261 -19.27 0.11 -5.99
CA ILE A 261 -20.18 0.68 -4.99
C ILE A 261 -20.77 1.98 -5.52
N GLY A 262 -21.98 2.34 -5.07
CA GLY A 262 -22.58 3.63 -5.37
C GLY A 262 -21.67 4.78 -4.94
N PHE A 263 -21.49 5.78 -5.81
CA PHE A 263 -20.58 6.91 -5.59
C PHE A 263 -20.85 7.63 -4.26
N ILE A 264 -22.14 7.83 -3.93
CA ILE A 264 -22.56 8.48 -2.69
C ILE A 264 -22.10 7.68 -1.46
N ASP A 265 -22.23 6.36 -1.50
CA ASP A 265 -21.86 5.50 -0.38
C ASP A 265 -20.34 5.36 -0.26
N PHE A 266 -19.64 5.27 -1.40
CA PHE A 266 -18.18 5.35 -1.43
C PHE A 266 -17.67 6.64 -0.79
N MET A 267 -18.24 7.79 -1.13
CA MET A 267 -17.83 9.07 -0.55
C MET A 267 -18.08 9.14 0.97
N LYS A 268 -19.14 8.49 1.49
CA LYS A 268 -19.36 8.39 2.95
C LYS A 268 -18.25 7.55 3.61
N LEU A 269 -17.92 6.39 3.03
CA LEU A 269 -16.87 5.49 3.54
C LEU A 269 -15.49 6.16 3.48
N LEU A 270 -15.19 6.82 2.36
CA LEU A 270 -13.95 7.57 2.18
C LEU A 270 -13.85 8.70 3.22
N LYS A 271 -14.91 9.49 3.41
CA LYS A 271 -14.96 10.54 4.43
C LYS A 271 -14.64 9.99 5.82
N ALA A 272 -15.27 8.90 6.23
CA ALA A 272 -15.05 8.31 7.55
C ALA A 272 -13.59 7.87 7.77
N ASN A 273 -12.90 7.43 6.72
CA ASN A 273 -11.50 7.01 6.79
C ASN A 273 -10.50 8.17 6.67
N LEU A 274 -10.94 9.34 6.18
CA LEU A 274 -10.13 10.55 6.06
C LEU A 274 -10.30 11.52 7.24
N GLN A 275 -11.30 11.32 8.10
CA GLN A 275 -11.70 12.24 9.19
C GLN A 275 -10.61 12.58 10.22
N ASN A 276 -9.48 11.86 10.24
CA ASN A 276 -8.38 12.13 11.16
C ASN A 276 -7.41 13.22 10.67
N HIS A 277 -7.62 13.82 9.49
CA HIS A 277 -6.68 14.79 8.92
C HIS A 277 -7.36 16.09 8.49
N ILE A 278 -6.64 17.20 8.72
CA ILE A 278 -7.16 18.57 8.87
C ILE A 278 -7.65 19.21 7.55
N PHE A 279 -7.31 18.65 6.39
CA PHE A 279 -7.40 19.34 5.09
C PHE A 279 -8.40 18.77 4.07
N SER A 280 -9.35 17.90 4.48
CA SER A 280 -10.32 17.32 3.54
C SER A 280 -11.51 18.21 3.27
N ASP A 281 -11.52 18.86 2.11
CA ASP A 281 -12.75 19.30 1.46
C ASP A 281 -13.21 18.23 0.44
N LEU A 282 -14.36 17.61 0.76
CA LEU A 282 -14.96 16.53 -0.02
C LEU A 282 -15.40 16.98 -1.41
N ALA A 283 -15.64 18.28 -1.62
CA ALA A 283 -15.99 18.80 -2.93
C ALA A 283 -14.84 18.61 -3.91
N ILE A 284 -13.59 18.87 -3.48
CA ILE A 284 -12.40 18.66 -4.32
C ILE A 284 -12.14 17.18 -4.52
N ILE A 285 -12.26 16.36 -3.47
CA ILE A 285 -12.15 14.90 -3.60
C ILE A 285 -13.15 14.39 -4.64
N LYS A 286 -14.40 14.88 -4.62
CA LYS A 286 -15.43 14.55 -5.61
C LYS A 286 -15.08 15.03 -7.02
N GLN A 287 -14.42 16.18 -7.17
CA GLN A 287 -13.99 16.67 -8.49
C GLN A 287 -12.81 15.86 -9.06
N THR A 288 -11.94 15.36 -8.20
CA THR A 288 -10.77 14.56 -8.60
C THR A 288 -11.07 13.08 -8.79
N LEU A 289 -12.04 12.53 -8.06
CA LEU A 289 -12.64 11.23 -8.30
C LEU A 289 -13.61 11.34 -9.49
N TYR A 290 -13.10 11.08 -10.69
CA TYR A 290 -13.90 11.03 -11.91
C TYR A 290 -14.17 9.57 -12.29
N PRO A 291 -15.27 8.97 -11.81
CA PRO A 291 -15.60 7.60 -12.17
C PRO A 291 -15.86 7.49 -13.67
N ARG A 292 -15.43 6.38 -14.27
CA ARG A 292 -15.76 6.05 -15.67
C ARG A 292 -17.26 5.86 -15.87
N ASN A 293 -17.93 5.33 -14.85
CA ASN A 293 -19.37 5.08 -14.85
C ASN A 293 -20.10 6.06 -13.92
N ILE A 294 -21.12 6.75 -14.44
CA ILE A 294 -21.85 7.76 -13.65
C ILE A 294 -22.50 7.11 -12.43
N GLY A 295 -22.20 7.65 -11.25
CA GLY A 295 -22.84 7.26 -9.99
C GLY A 295 -22.31 5.97 -9.36
N ILE A 296 -21.29 5.34 -9.94
CA ILE A 296 -20.66 4.12 -9.43
C ILE A 296 -19.14 4.34 -9.38
N ILE A 297 -18.48 3.83 -8.34
CA ILE A 297 -17.02 3.76 -8.24
C ILE A 297 -16.63 2.29 -8.22
N ASP A 298 -15.75 1.89 -9.12
CA ASP A 298 -15.09 0.59 -9.05
C ASP A 298 -13.65 0.69 -8.52
N ILE A 299 -13.01 -0.47 -8.34
CA ILE A 299 -11.63 -0.51 -7.84
C ILE A 299 -10.64 0.16 -8.79
N PHE A 300 -10.91 0.18 -10.09
CA PHE A 300 -10.04 0.82 -11.07
C PHE A 300 -10.11 2.34 -10.94
N ASP A 301 -11.31 2.91 -10.84
CA ASP A 301 -11.51 4.34 -10.60
C ASP A 301 -10.78 4.77 -9.31
N PHE A 302 -10.84 3.93 -8.27
CA PHE A 302 -10.10 4.15 -7.03
C PHE A 302 -8.58 4.03 -7.21
N ALA A 303 -8.11 3.07 -8.02
CA ALA A 303 -6.70 2.93 -8.37
C ALA A 303 -6.19 4.19 -9.08
N VAL A 304 -6.94 4.74 -10.04
CA VAL A 304 -6.56 5.97 -10.74
C VAL A 304 -6.49 7.16 -9.79
N PHE A 305 -7.43 7.26 -8.85
CA PHE A 305 -7.36 8.28 -7.80
C PHE A 305 -6.09 8.16 -6.95
N LEU A 306 -5.72 6.94 -6.54
CA LEU A 306 -4.49 6.71 -5.80
C LEU A 306 -3.23 6.81 -6.65
N ALA A 307 -3.29 6.58 -7.96
CA ALA A 307 -2.17 6.82 -8.85
C ALA A 307 -1.78 8.30 -8.85
N ARG A 308 -2.78 9.20 -8.81
CA ARG A 308 -2.57 10.65 -8.82
C ARG A 308 -2.18 11.23 -7.48
N PHE A 309 -2.76 10.73 -6.39
CA PHE A 309 -2.63 11.38 -5.07
C PHE A 309 -2.15 10.44 -3.96
N GLY A 310 -1.88 9.17 -4.26
CA GLY A 310 -1.39 8.21 -3.28
C GLY A 310 0.01 8.53 -2.76
N PRO A 311 0.45 7.88 -1.67
CA PRO A 311 -0.23 6.79 -0.97
C PRO A 311 -1.44 7.29 -0.17
N PHE A 312 -2.35 6.38 0.21
CA PHE A 312 -3.64 6.74 0.80
C PHE A 312 -3.48 7.60 2.07
N GLU A 313 -2.45 7.31 2.87
CA GLU A 313 -2.12 7.98 4.13
C GLU A 313 -1.75 9.45 3.94
N ASN A 314 -1.38 9.87 2.73
CA ASN A 314 -0.98 11.24 2.43
C ASN A 314 -1.90 11.92 1.39
N VAL A 315 -2.98 11.25 0.99
CA VAL A 315 -3.83 11.68 -0.11
C VAL A 315 -4.39 13.08 0.07
N GLN A 316 -4.85 13.43 1.28
CA GLN A 316 -5.41 14.74 1.58
C GLN A 316 -4.39 15.87 1.45
N LEU A 317 -3.15 15.63 1.88
CA LEU A 317 -2.09 16.63 1.85
C LEU A 317 -1.55 16.84 0.44
N LYS A 318 -1.37 15.75 -0.35
CA LYS A 318 -1.00 15.87 -1.77
C LYS A 318 -2.09 16.58 -2.57
N LEU A 319 -3.35 16.26 -2.30
CA LEU A 319 -4.50 16.93 -2.91
C LEU A 319 -4.56 18.41 -2.55
N TYR A 320 -4.31 18.75 -1.28
CA TYR A 320 -4.22 20.14 -0.82
C TYR A 320 -3.10 20.90 -1.53
N GLN A 321 -1.87 20.36 -1.58
CA GLN A 321 -0.75 20.97 -2.30
C GLN A 321 -1.07 21.19 -3.78
N TYR A 322 -1.69 20.18 -4.43
CA TYR A 322 -2.12 20.28 -5.81
C TYR A 322 -3.19 21.38 -6.01
N GLN A 323 -4.15 21.49 -5.09
CA GLN A 323 -5.14 22.55 -5.16
C GLN A 323 -4.52 23.94 -4.97
N THR A 324 -3.56 24.09 -4.06
CA THR A 324 -2.83 25.35 -3.86
C THR A 324 -2.17 25.81 -5.15
N ILE A 325 -1.48 24.89 -5.85
CA ILE A 325 -0.86 25.25 -7.12
C ILE A 325 -1.88 25.54 -8.22
N LEU A 326 -2.99 24.81 -8.28
CA LEU A 326 -4.04 25.11 -9.27
C LEU A 326 -4.65 26.49 -9.08
N ASN A 327 -4.84 26.93 -7.83
CA ASN A 327 -5.28 28.29 -7.52
C ASN A 327 -4.28 29.35 -8.01
N GLU A 328 -2.97 29.06 -7.93
CA GLU A 328 -1.92 29.98 -8.41
C GLU A 328 -1.87 30.03 -9.93
N LEU A 329 -1.90 28.86 -10.58
CA LEU A 329 -1.78 28.72 -12.03
C LEU A 329 -3.05 29.21 -12.76
N ARG A 330 -4.22 28.89 -12.21
CA ARG A 330 -5.53 29.13 -12.83
C ARG A 330 -6.58 29.46 -11.77
N PRO A 331 -6.51 30.68 -11.18
CA PRO A 331 -7.48 31.14 -10.18
C PRO A 331 -8.92 31.17 -10.71
N ASP A 332 -9.07 31.25 -12.05
CA ASP A 332 -10.35 31.19 -12.73
C ASP A 332 -11.03 29.82 -12.64
N LEU A 333 -10.32 28.71 -12.38
CA LEU A 333 -10.93 27.37 -12.27
C LEU A 333 -12.00 27.25 -11.18
N PHE A 334 -11.95 28.15 -10.21
CA PHE A 334 -12.89 28.17 -9.09
C PHE A 334 -14.06 29.14 -9.32
N ALA A 335 -14.09 29.84 -10.47
CA ALA A 335 -15.23 30.61 -10.93
C ALA A 335 -16.32 29.72 -11.55
N SER A 336 -17.56 30.21 -11.56
CA SER A 336 -18.69 29.51 -12.17
C SER A 336 -18.50 29.36 -13.68
N GLY A 337 -18.57 28.12 -14.19
CA GLY A 337 -18.48 27.81 -15.62
C GLY A 337 -17.07 27.43 -16.11
N SER A 338 -16.11 27.33 -15.20
CA SER A 338 -14.72 27.04 -15.54
C SER A 338 -14.46 25.58 -15.90
N PRO A 339 -13.34 25.30 -16.60
CA PRO A 339 -12.92 23.94 -16.93
C PRO A 339 -12.82 23.07 -15.68
N SER A 340 -13.21 21.79 -15.80
CA SER A 340 -13.04 20.85 -14.69
C SER A 340 -11.56 20.65 -14.37
N VAL A 341 -11.23 20.46 -13.09
CA VAL A 341 -9.90 20.03 -12.59
C VAL A 341 -9.36 18.81 -13.36
N ILE A 342 -10.27 17.98 -13.88
CA ILE A 342 -9.96 16.79 -14.68
C ILE A 342 -9.23 17.13 -15.99
N SER A 343 -9.39 18.34 -16.51
CA SER A 343 -8.67 18.79 -17.72
C SER A 343 -7.15 18.84 -17.55
N PHE A 344 -6.66 18.80 -16.31
CA PHE A 344 -5.24 18.72 -15.97
C PHE A 344 -4.75 17.30 -15.75
N PHE A 345 -5.53 16.27 -16.05
CA PHE A 345 -5.06 14.89 -15.98
C PHE A 345 -4.63 14.42 -17.37
N GLY A 346 -3.44 13.85 -17.44
CA GLY A 346 -2.90 13.32 -18.69
C GLY A 346 -3.66 12.07 -19.15
N PRO A 347 -3.81 11.85 -20.47
CA PRO A 347 -4.54 10.70 -21.00
C PRO A 347 -3.70 9.41 -21.03
N ASN A 348 -2.37 9.52 -21.04
CA ASN A 348 -1.48 8.38 -21.32
C ASN A 348 -1.16 7.56 -20.08
N PHE A 349 -0.93 8.21 -18.94
CA PHE A 349 -0.58 7.51 -17.69
C PHE A 349 -1.52 7.94 -16.56
N HIS A 350 -1.93 6.99 -15.73
CA HIS A 350 -2.95 7.22 -14.71
C HIS A 350 -2.46 8.14 -13.58
N ASN A 351 -1.14 8.25 -13.39
CA ASN A 351 -0.49 9.17 -12.45
C ASN A 351 -0.09 10.53 -13.06
N CYS A 352 -0.47 10.82 -14.31
CA CYS A 352 -0.04 12.02 -15.03
C CYS A 352 -0.94 13.22 -14.74
N PHE A 353 -0.28 14.36 -14.54
CA PHE A 353 -0.83 15.70 -14.57
C PHE A 353 -0.30 16.40 -15.82
N SER A 354 -1.18 17.10 -16.52
CA SER A 354 -0.90 17.73 -17.79
C SER A 354 -1.24 19.22 -17.76
N PHE A 355 -0.27 20.05 -18.13
CA PHE A 355 -0.37 21.50 -18.11
C PHE A 355 -0.13 22.05 -19.52
N ARG A 356 -1.21 22.50 -20.17
CA ARG A 356 -1.15 23.04 -21.54
C ARG A 356 -0.83 24.52 -21.51
N HIS A 357 0.29 24.89 -22.12
CA HIS A 357 0.67 26.27 -22.38
C HIS A 357 0.41 26.65 -23.85
N PRO A 358 -0.30 27.76 -24.14
CA PRO A 358 -0.66 28.13 -25.52
C PRO A 358 0.51 28.24 -26.49
N HIS A 359 1.71 28.55 -26.00
CA HIS A 359 2.90 28.81 -26.82
C HIS A 359 4.06 27.83 -26.62
N SER A 360 4.03 27.05 -25.54
CA SER A 360 5.18 26.23 -25.13
C SER A 360 4.90 24.73 -25.16
N GLY A 361 3.71 24.34 -25.64
CA GLY A 361 3.28 22.95 -25.69
C GLY A 361 2.62 22.51 -24.38
N GLU A 362 2.79 21.22 -24.05
CA GLU A 362 2.19 20.58 -22.90
C GLU A 362 3.31 20.09 -21.99
N TYR A 363 3.24 20.39 -20.70
CA TYR A 363 4.17 19.92 -19.68
C TYR A 363 3.52 18.81 -18.87
N HIS A 364 4.19 17.67 -18.73
CA HIS A 364 3.71 16.54 -17.94
C HIS A 364 4.50 16.37 -16.64
N CYS A 365 3.77 16.13 -15.56
CA CYS A 365 4.34 15.79 -14.25
C CYS A 365 3.58 14.59 -13.69
N TYR A 366 4.28 13.66 -13.05
CA TYR A 366 3.76 12.36 -12.65
C TYR A 366 3.93 12.18 -11.15
N ASN A 367 2.86 11.75 -10.46
CA ASN A 367 2.96 11.35 -9.06
C ASN A 367 3.53 9.92 -8.94
N LEU A 368 4.39 9.71 -7.96
CA LEU A 368 4.88 8.39 -7.55
C LEU A 368 4.02 7.92 -6.36
N PRO A 369 2.97 7.11 -6.59
CA PRO A 369 1.94 6.80 -5.60
C PRO A 369 2.41 5.95 -4.41
N LEU A 370 3.62 5.39 -4.47
CA LEU A 370 4.24 4.68 -3.35
C LEU A 370 5.10 5.59 -2.45
N LYS A 371 5.35 6.83 -2.87
CA LYS A 371 6.23 7.78 -2.19
C LYS A 371 5.46 8.71 -1.27
N ASN A 372 5.89 8.80 -0.02
CA ASN A 372 5.29 9.68 0.99
C ASN A 372 5.70 11.15 0.76
N LEU A 373 5.10 12.08 1.50
CA LEU A 373 5.38 13.52 1.39
C LEU A 373 6.80 13.95 1.78
N ASN A 374 7.51 13.11 2.55
CA ASN A 374 8.88 13.39 2.96
C ASN A 374 9.91 12.96 1.90
N GLU A 375 9.45 12.34 0.82
CA GLU A 375 10.26 11.87 -0.30
C GLU A 375 9.97 12.72 -1.56
N GLU A 376 10.82 12.61 -2.56
CA GLU A 376 10.53 13.15 -3.89
C GLU A 376 9.46 12.29 -4.58
N PHE A 377 8.22 12.73 -4.49
CA PHE A 377 7.06 11.99 -5.00
C PHE A 377 6.56 12.46 -6.36
N LEU A 378 7.19 13.47 -6.96
CA LEU A 378 6.87 13.94 -8.31
C LEU A 378 8.07 13.70 -9.22
N VAL A 379 7.79 13.37 -10.48
CA VAL A 379 8.79 13.27 -11.54
C VAL A 379 8.23 13.89 -12.82
N ASP A 380 9.03 14.57 -13.62
CA ASP A 380 8.61 15.07 -14.95
C ASP A 380 9.05 14.14 -16.08
N GLU A 381 8.74 14.54 -17.31
CA GLU A 381 9.11 13.84 -18.55
C GLU A 381 10.63 13.70 -18.76
N ASP A 382 11.43 14.64 -18.23
CA ASP A 382 12.89 14.62 -18.28
C ASP A 382 13.52 13.79 -17.14
N GLY A 383 12.70 13.28 -16.22
CA GLY A 383 13.14 12.48 -15.08
C GLY A 383 13.62 13.30 -13.88
N LEU A 384 13.43 14.62 -13.88
CA LEU A 384 13.70 15.47 -12.72
C LEU A 384 12.67 15.18 -11.63
N ARG A 385 13.14 15.06 -10.39
CA ARG A 385 12.32 14.70 -9.24
C ARG A 385 12.05 15.91 -8.36
N PHE A 386 10.85 15.96 -7.79
CA PHE A 386 10.42 17.07 -6.94
C PHE A 386 9.79 16.59 -5.62
N PRO A 387 10.09 17.26 -4.49
CA PRO A 387 9.51 16.92 -3.18
C PRO A 387 8.09 17.44 -2.98
N ASN A 388 7.61 18.35 -3.83
CA ASN A 388 6.25 18.89 -3.77
C ASN A 388 5.93 19.72 -5.02
N TRP A 389 4.64 20.02 -5.19
CA TRP A 389 4.13 20.82 -6.30
C TRP A 389 4.67 22.25 -6.36
N GLN A 390 4.98 22.89 -5.23
CA GLN A 390 5.55 24.24 -5.25
C GLN A 390 6.91 24.27 -5.92
N LYS A 391 7.74 23.23 -5.67
CA LYS A 391 9.05 23.12 -6.30
C LYS A 391 8.93 22.93 -7.82
N VAL A 392 7.91 22.21 -8.29
CA VAL A 392 7.62 22.08 -9.73
C VAL A 392 7.40 23.46 -10.37
N ILE A 393 6.56 24.31 -9.77
CA ILE A 393 6.30 25.68 -10.28
C ILE A 393 7.57 26.54 -10.24
N GLN A 394 8.32 26.50 -9.13
CA GLN A 394 9.53 27.31 -8.97
C GLN A 394 10.59 26.98 -10.03
N MET A 395 10.72 25.71 -10.39
CA MET A 395 11.66 25.24 -11.41
C MET A 395 11.14 25.46 -12.84
N ASN A 396 9.81 25.53 -13.00
CA ASN A 396 9.13 25.70 -14.29
C ASN A 396 8.27 26.99 -14.30
N PRO A 397 8.88 28.18 -14.25
CA PRO A 397 8.16 29.45 -14.10
C PRO A 397 7.23 29.79 -15.28
N PHE A 398 7.40 29.13 -16.44
CA PHE A 398 6.48 29.25 -17.56
C PHE A 398 5.06 28.75 -17.22
N LEU A 399 4.91 27.86 -16.24
CA LEU A 399 3.60 27.37 -15.78
C LEU A 399 2.74 28.50 -15.21
N VAL A 400 3.33 29.48 -14.52
CA VAL A 400 2.60 30.62 -13.93
C VAL A 400 1.96 31.53 -15.01
N HIS A 401 2.49 31.47 -16.23
CA HIS A 401 2.01 32.25 -17.37
C HIS A 401 0.89 31.55 -18.16
N MET A 402 0.35 30.43 -17.66
CA MET A 402 -0.80 29.73 -18.27
C MET A 402 -2.13 30.49 -18.20
N ARG A 403 -2.13 31.77 -17.80
CA ARG A 403 -3.31 32.63 -17.87
C ARG A 403 -3.62 32.90 -19.34
N MET A 404 -4.71 32.32 -19.84
CA MET A 404 -5.34 32.76 -21.08
C MET A 404 -6.06 34.08 -20.86
#